data_AF-W1XID4-F1
#
_entry.id   AF-W1XID4-F1
#
_cell.length_a   1.000
_cell.length_b   1.000
_cell.length_c   1.000
_cell.angle_alpha   90.00
_cell.angle_beta   90.00
_cell.angle_gamma   90.00
#
_symmetry.space_group_name_H-M   'P 1'
#
loop_
_entity.id
_entity.type
_entity.pdbx_description
1 polymer ?
#
loop_
_entity_poly.entity_id
_entity_poly.type
_entity_poly.pdbx_seq_one_letter_code
_entity_poly.pdbx_strand_id
1 'polypeptide(L)'
;TEPAMYGINLKYRFPMLCAMIGSGLAGLLCGLNGVMANGIGVGGLPGILSIQPSYWQVFALAMAIAIIIPIVLTSFIYQRKYRLGTLDIV
;
A
#
# COMPACT_ATOMS: atom_id res chain seq x y z
N THR A 1 12.73 0.24 0.30
CA THR A 1 11.61 -0.59 -0.20
C THR A 1 12.11 -1.81 -0.95
N GLU A 2 13.36 -1.78 -1.41
CA GLU A 2 14.04 -2.84 -2.15
C GLU A 2 14.13 -4.17 -1.38
N PRO A 3 14.49 -4.23 -0.09
CA PRO A 3 14.63 -5.51 0.61
C PRO A 3 13.29 -6.25 0.73
N ALA A 4 12.22 -5.53 1.09
CA ALA A 4 10.88 -6.09 1.21
C ALA A 4 10.27 -6.45 -0.16
N MET A 5 10.53 -5.60 -1.17
CA MET A 5 10.00 -5.80 -2.51
C MET A 5 10.63 -7.02 -3.19
N TYR A 6 11.96 -7.14 -3.17
CA TYR A 6 12.68 -8.26 -3.78
C TYR A 6 12.62 -9.53 -2.93
N GLY A 7 12.63 -9.41 -1.60
CA GLY A 7 12.64 -10.57 -0.70
C GLY A 7 11.30 -11.32 -0.64
N ILE A 8 10.18 -10.59 -0.54
CA ILE A 8 8.86 -11.20 -0.27
C ILE A 8 7.85 -10.87 -1.37
N ASN A 9 7.68 -9.60 -1.74
CA ASN A 9 6.60 -9.21 -2.65
C ASN A 9 6.75 -9.81 -4.05
N LEU A 10 7.96 -9.75 -4.62
CA LEU A 10 8.27 -10.31 -5.93
C LEU A 10 8.52 -11.82 -5.90
N LYS A 11 9.08 -12.37 -4.81
CA LYS A 11 9.27 -13.83 -4.63
C LYS A 11 7.92 -14.56 -4.74
N TYR A 12 6.91 -14.09 -4.02
CA TYR A 12 5.60 -14.74 -4.00
C TYR A 12 4.59 -14.15 -5.00
N ARG A 13 4.89 -12.99 -5.60
CA ARG A 13 4.09 -12.20 -6.57
C ARG A 13 2.72 -11.71 -6.08
N PHE A 14 1.98 -12.53 -5.33
CA PHE A 14 0.67 -12.18 -4.80
C PHE A 14 0.70 -10.99 -3.81
N PRO A 15 1.71 -10.83 -2.92
CA PRO A 15 1.73 -9.69 -2.00
C PRO A 15 1.91 -8.36 -2.75
N MET A 16 2.63 -8.38 -3.88
CA MET A 16 2.80 -7.20 -4.74
C MET A 16 1.45 -6.74 -5.32
N LEU A 17 0.64 -7.66 -5.83
CA LEU A 17 -0.69 -7.34 -6.36
C LEU A 17 -1.61 -6.77 -5.28
N CYS A 18 -1.55 -7.33 -4.06
CA CYS A 18 -2.32 -6.82 -2.91
C CYS A 18 -1.90 -5.39 -2.56
N ALA A 19 -0.59 -5.11 -2.56
CA ALA A 19 -0.04 -3.78 -2.32
C ALA A 19 -0.50 -2.77 -3.38
N MET A 20 -0.48 -3.14 -4.67
CA MET A 20 -0.92 -2.27 -5.77
C MET A 20 -2.40 -1.89 -5.65
N ILE A 21 -3.27 -2.82 -5.25
CA ILE A 21 -4.70 -2.55 -5.04
C ILE A 21 -4.90 -1.53 -3.90
N GLY A 22 -4.20 -1.71 -2.77
CA GLY A 22 -4.26 -0.76 -1.66
C GLY A 22 -3.77 0.63 -2.03
N SER A 23 -2.65 0.73 -2.75
CA SER A 23 -2.13 2.01 -3.25
C SER A 23 -3.05 2.67 -4.27
N GLY A 24 -3.71 1.88 -5.14
CA GLY A 24 -4.69 2.38 -6.11
C GLY A 24 -5.91 3.00 -5.45
N LEU A 25 -6.45 2.35 -4.41
CA LEU A 25 -7.59 2.88 -3.65
C LEU A 25 -7.24 4.13 -2.84
N ALA A 26 -6.06 4.15 -2.23
CA ALA A 26 -5.55 5.33 -1.55
C ALA A 26 -5.35 6.51 -2.52
N GLY A 27 -4.77 6.25 -3.69
CA GLY A 27 -4.59 7.25 -4.74
C GLY A 27 -5.91 7.77 -5.30
N LEU A 28 -6.90 6.89 -5.51
CA LEU A 28 -8.25 7.28 -5.92
C LEU A 28 -8.90 8.19 -4.88
N LEU A 29 -8.79 7.86 -3.59
CA LEU A 29 -9.36 8.68 -2.52
C LEU A 29 -8.70 10.06 -2.44
N CYS A 30 -7.39 10.15 -2.57
CA CYS A 30 -6.67 11.43 -2.68
C CYS A 30 -7.08 12.22 -3.93
N GLY A 31 -7.21 11.55 -5.08
CA GLY A 31 -7.58 12.18 -6.36
C GLY A 31 -9.00 12.74 -6.35
N LEU A 32 -9.97 12.00 -5.82
CA LEU A 32 -11.37 12.44 -5.71
C LEU A 32 -11.55 13.62 -4.74
N ASN A 33 -10.72 13.71 -3.70
CA ASN A 33 -10.74 14.81 -2.74
C ASN A 33 -9.85 16.00 -3.14
N GLY A 34 -9.20 15.96 -4.32
CA GLY A 34 -8.35 17.05 -4.81
C GLY A 34 -7.14 17.31 -3.91
N VAL A 35 -6.58 16.28 -3.27
CA VAL A 35 -5.42 16.44 -2.38
C VAL A 35 -4.23 16.94 -3.19
N MET A 36 -3.84 18.20 -2.97
CA MET A 36 -2.72 18.84 -3.64
C MET A 36 -1.45 18.79 -2.79
N ALA A 37 -0.32 18.49 -3.44
CA ALA A 37 1.01 18.61 -2.85
C ALA A 37 1.55 20.03 -3.04
N ASN A 38 2.23 20.57 -2.03
CA ASN A 38 2.87 21.89 -2.09
C ASN A 38 4.14 21.90 -2.98
N GLY A 39 4.62 20.73 -3.41
CA GLY A 39 5.81 20.57 -4.25
C GLY A 39 6.13 19.10 -4.49
N ILE A 40 7.29 18.81 -5.11
CA ILE A 40 7.80 17.43 -5.22
C ILE A 40 8.04 16.92 -3.80
N GLY A 41 7.22 15.97 -3.40
CA GLY A 41 7.22 15.48 -2.03
C GLY A 41 8.34 14.52 -1.72
N VAL A 42 8.76 14.51 -0.45
CA VAL A 42 9.70 13.50 0.08
C VAL A 42 8.98 12.16 0.14
N GLY A 43 9.54 11.12 -0.48
CA GLY A 43 8.92 9.80 -0.51
C GLY A 43 8.88 9.11 0.87
N GLY A 44 7.91 8.21 1.05
CA GLY A 44 7.77 7.37 2.25
C GLY A 44 6.92 8.00 3.36
N LEU A 45 7.18 7.62 4.63
CA LEU A 45 6.55 8.22 5.81
C LEU A 45 6.61 9.77 5.87
N PRO A 46 7.69 10.47 5.43
CA PRO A 46 7.69 11.94 5.42
C PRO A 46 6.82 12.55 4.31
N GLY A 47 6.14 11.75 3.48
CA GLY A 47 5.26 12.24 2.41
C GLY A 47 4.12 13.14 2.89
N ILE A 48 3.70 13.02 4.15
CA ILE A 48 2.68 13.91 4.75
C ILE A 48 3.13 15.38 4.79
N LEU A 49 4.43 15.64 4.92
CA LEU A 49 5.01 17.00 4.94
C LEU A 49 4.92 17.69 3.57
N SER A 50 4.67 16.91 2.52
CA SER A 50 4.59 17.39 1.16
C SER A 50 3.17 17.84 0.78
N ILE A 51 2.19 17.53 1.62
CA ILE A 51 0.77 17.80 1.39
C ILE A 51 0.33 19.03 2.19
N GLN A 52 -0.61 19.79 1.62
CA GLN A 52 -1.14 20.95 2.31
C GLN A 52 -1.82 20.53 3.62
N PRO A 53 -1.59 21.25 4.75
CA PRO A 53 -2.14 20.88 6.06
C PRO A 53 -3.66 20.70 6.09
N SER A 54 -4.38 21.39 5.21
CA SER A 54 -5.82 21.25 5.00
C SER A 54 -6.25 19.83 4.61
N TYR A 55 -5.40 19.08 3.90
CA TYR A 55 -5.70 17.73 3.40
C TYR A 55 -5.09 16.62 4.25
N TRP A 56 -4.45 16.93 5.38
CA TRP A 56 -3.79 15.93 6.23
C TRP A 56 -4.74 14.85 6.74
N GLN A 57 -6.00 15.19 7.03
CA GLN A 57 -7.00 14.20 7.45
C GLN A 57 -7.33 13.19 6.35
N VAL A 58 -7.56 13.68 5.12
CA VAL A 58 -7.84 12.84 3.95
C VAL A 58 -6.63 11.99 3.60
N PHE A 59 -5.43 12.57 3.69
CA PHE A 59 -4.20 11.83 3.45
C PHE A 59 -3.94 10.76 4.51
N ALA A 60 -4.21 11.04 5.79
CA ALA A 60 -4.11 10.05 6.86
C ALA A 60 -5.07 8.87 6.62
N LEU A 61 -6.29 9.15 6.15
CA LEU A 61 -7.25 8.12 5.75
C LEU A 61 -6.75 7.30 4.56
N ALA A 62 -6.20 7.96 3.53
CA ALA A 62 -5.60 7.28 2.37
C ALA A 62 -4.41 6.40 2.78
N MET A 63 -3.57 6.87 3.70
CA MET A 63 -2.47 6.08 4.28
C MET A 63 -2.97 4.87 5.07
N ALA A 64 -4.04 5.03 5.86
CA ALA A 64 -4.66 3.92 6.55
C ALA A 64 -5.17 2.85 5.56
N ILE A 65 -5.80 3.28 4.48
CA ILE A 65 -6.26 2.38 3.39
C ILE A 65 -5.08 1.67 2.73
N ALA A 66 -4.01 2.40 2.41
CA ALA A 66 -2.80 1.84 1.79
C ALA A 66 -2.08 0.81 2.67
N ILE A 67 -2.30 0.81 4.00
CA ILE A 67 -1.72 -0.15 4.93
C ILE A 67 -2.69 -1.30 5.20
N ILE A 68 -3.94 -1.00 5.55
CA ILE A 68 -4.94 -1.98 5.98
C ILE A 68 -5.32 -2.91 4.82
N ILE A 69 -5.57 -2.37 3.63
CA ILE A 69 -6.02 -3.17 2.49
C ILE A 69 -4.97 -4.22 2.09
N PRO A 70 -3.69 -3.86 1.85
CA PRO A 70 -2.68 -4.86 1.50
C PRO A 70 -2.47 -5.90 2.60
N ILE A 71 -2.51 -5.51 3.88
CA ILE A 71 -2.37 -6.47 4.99
C ILE A 71 -3.51 -7.47 4.97
N VAL A 72 -4.76 -7.01 4.92
CA VAL A 72 -5.93 -7.89 4.93
C VAL A 72 -5.96 -8.82 3.72
N LEU A 73 -5.74 -8.28 2.51
CA LEU A 73 -5.70 -9.09 1.28
C LEU A 73 -4.55 -10.10 1.28
N THR A 74 -3.35 -9.67 1.69
CA THR A 74 -2.16 -10.54 1.72
C THR A 74 -2.37 -11.66 2.74
N SER A 75 -2.87 -11.35 3.94
CA SER A 75 -3.17 -12.36 4.97
C SER A 75 -4.23 -13.36 4.50
N PHE A 76 -5.30 -12.89 3.86
CA PHE A 76 -6.35 -13.77 3.36
C PHE A 76 -5.86 -14.69 2.24
N ILE A 77 -5.12 -14.15 1.26
CA ILE A 77 -4.55 -14.93 0.16
C ILE A 77 -3.47 -15.89 0.66
N TYR A 78 -2.67 -15.46 1.63
CA TYR A 78 -1.66 -16.31 2.27
C TYR A 78 -2.32 -17.51 2.96
N GLN A 79 -3.34 -17.29 3.79
CA GLN A 79 -4.09 -18.37 4.44
C GLN A 79 -4.73 -19.33 3.41
N ARG A 80 -5.28 -18.78 2.32
CA ARG A 80 -5.83 -19.60 1.22
C ARG A 80 -4.77 -20.46 0.55
N LYS A 81 -3.61 -19.88 0.20
CA LYS A 81 -2.51 -20.61 -0.44
C LYS A 81 -1.87 -21.63 0.51
N TYR A 82 -1.78 -21.32 1.80
CA TYR A 82 -1.32 -22.23 2.85
C TYR A 82 -2.21 -23.46 2.95
N ARG A 83 -3.54 -23.29 2.97
CA ARG A 83 -4.50 -24.40 2.96
C ARG A 83 -4.45 -25.26 1.70
N LEU A 84 -4.06 -24.68 0.57
CA LEU A 84 -3.94 -25.38 -0.71
C LEU A 84 -2.60 -26.12 -0.87
N GLY A 85 -1.66 -25.99 0.07
CA GLY A 85 -0.34 -26.63 -0.02
C GLY A 85 0.56 -26.10 -1.15
N THR A 86 0.11 -25.07 -1.88
CA THR A 86 0.80 -24.46 -3.02
C THR A 86 1.76 -23.32 -2.64
N LEU A 87 2.02 -23.14 -1.34
CA LEU A 87 3.09 -22.25 -0.91
C LEU A 87 4.40 -23.00 -1.06
N ASP A 88 5.13 -22.70 -2.13
CA ASP A 88 6.53 -23.11 -2.26
C ASP A 88 7.35 -22.33 -1.22
N ILE A 89 7.40 -22.89 -0.01
CA ILE A 89 8.32 -22.48 1.05
C ILE A 89 9.67 -23.08 0.65
N VAL A 90 10.32 -22.46 -0.34
CA VAL A 90 11.75 -22.67 -0.59
C VAL A 90 12.53 -22.02 0.53
#